data_AF-A0A2E2QE71-F1
#
_entry.id   AF-A0A2E2QE71-F1
#
_cell.length_a   1.000
_cell.length_b   1.000
_cell.length_c   1.000
_cell.angle_alpha   90.00
_cell.angle_beta   90.00
_cell.angle_gamma   90.00
#
_symmetry.space_group_name_H-M   'P 1'
#
loop_
_entity.id
_entity.type
_entity.pdbx_description
1 polymer ?
#
loop_
_entity_poly.entity_id
_entity_poly.type
_entity_poly.pdbx_seq_one_letter_code
_entity_poly.pdbx_strand_id
1 'polypeptide(L)'
;MKYLFFLFSFFVFCNSYSQTEIRLNGGDVTLEQEFDLLDIYSKSDEIFDNKYYRYLSFKEIPDLSTRQKINELGIVFIDYIPDNTYYVSVSKNLTESVLINNGISSVNKIPYDQKLDYSVKNKDFPVWSIDGDLVKIVVDFYDGVNFEKAVSLISNKYNVYFNNKHYSKIFIQIDINRINELSEYSFISSVQVIPPTPKPENYTARTLHRANTLNPNINISGSVLDGEGISIMMQDDGEIGPHIDYQG
;
A
#
# COMPACT_ATOMS: atom_id res chain seq x y z
N MET A 1 11.01 -1.65 76.25
CA MET A 1 10.09 -1.46 75.12
C MET A 1 10.82 -1.83 73.84
N LYS A 2 10.41 -2.90 73.14
CA LYS A 2 10.93 -3.28 71.82
C LYS A 2 9.97 -2.70 70.78
N TYR A 3 10.44 -1.75 69.98
CA TYR A 3 9.68 -1.23 68.84
C TYR A 3 9.89 -2.18 67.65
N LEU A 4 8.81 -2.84 67.24
CA LEU A 4 8.77 -3.71 66.06
C LEU A 4 8.47 -2.81 64.86
N PHE A 5 9.47 -2.57 64.01
CA PHE A 5 9.33 -1.78 62.80
C PHE A 5 8.79 -2.70 61.69
N PHE A 6 7.52 -2.51 61.30
CA PHE A 6 6.90 -3.27 60.22
C PHE A 6 7.19 -2.55 58.90
N LEU A 7 8.11 -3.11 58.10
CA LEU A 7 8.46 -2.58 56.78
C LEU A 7 7.38 -3.00 55.77
N PHE A 8 6.47 -2.10 55.42
CA PHE A 8 5.43 -2.35 54.43
C PHE A 8 6.02 -2.17 53.02
N SER A 9 6.34 -3.28 52.35
CA SER A 9 6.81 -3.28 50.97
C SER A 9 5.63 -3.02 50.02
N PHE A 10 5.58 -1.82 49.43
CA PHE A 10 4.59 -1.47 48.41
C PHE A 10 5.01 -2.13 47.09
N PHE A 11 4.37 -3.24 46.73
CA PHE A 11 4.55 -3.86 45.41
C PHE A 11 3.83 -3.00 44.36
N VAL A 12 4.59 -2.22 43.60
CA VAL A 12 4.09 -1.56 42.39
C VAL A 12 3.96 -2.62 41.31
N PHE A 13 2.73 -3.04 41.00
CA PHE A 13 2.46 -3.88 39.84
C PHE A 13 2.60 -3.01 38.59
N CYS A 14 3.72 -3.15 37.88
CA CYS A 14 3.88 -2.59 36.55
C CYS A 14 3.19 -3.54 35.56
N ASN A 15 2.02 -3.15 35.03
CA ASN A 15 1.41 -3.87 33.92
C ASN A 15 2.36 -3.76 32.73
N SER A 16 2.99 -4.87 32.36
CA SER A 16 3.81 -4.95 31.15
C SER A 16 2.88 -5.38 30.02
N TYR A 17 2.58 -4.47 29.11
CA TYR A 17 1.79 -4.77 27.92
C TYR A 17 2.69 -5.50 26.92
N SER A 18 2.17 -6.58 26.32
CA SER A 18 2.87 -7.27 25.24
C SER A 18 2.87 -6.37 24.00
N GLN A 19 4.01 -6.25 23.34
CA GLN A 19 4.14 -5.59 22.03
C GLN A 19 4.41 -6.67 20.99
N THR A 20 3.85 -6.49 19.80
CA THR A 20 4.14 -7.38 18.66
C THR A 20 4.99 -6.62 17.66
N GLU A 21 6.14 -7.17 17.27
CA GLU A 21 7.01 -6.58 16.25
C GLU A 21 6.75 -7.27 14.90
N ILE A 22 6.28 -6.50 13.92
CA ILE A 22 6.10 -6.97 12.55
C ILE A 22 7.26 -6.49 11.68
N ARG A 23 7.75 -7.36 10.79
CA ARG A 23 8.84 -7.04 9.86
C ARG A 23 8.27 -6.71 8.49
N LEU A 24 8.42 -5.46 8.08
CA LEU A 24 7.98 -4.97 6.77
C LEU A 24 9.17 -4.49 5.95
N ASN A 25 8.98 -4.34 4.63
CA ASN A 25 10.03 -3.83 3.73
C ASN A 25 10.50 -2.42 4.13
N GLY A 26 9.62 -1.59 4.71
CA GLY A 26 9.95 -0.24 5.21
C GLY A 26 10.70 -0.22 6.55
N GLY A 27 10.93 -1.40 7.15
CA GLY A 27 11.53 -1.59 8.47
C GLY A 27 10.56 -2.23 9.46
N ASP A 28 11.07 -2.53 10.65
CA ASP A 28 10.29 -3.14 11.71
C ASP A 28 9.28 -2.15 12.30
N VAL A 29 8.06 -2.62 12.59
CA VAL A 29 7.00 -1.82 13.20
C VAL A 29 6.55 -2.51 14.48
N THR A 30 6.58 -1.77 15.57
CA THR A 30 6.00 -2.20 16.84
C THR A 30 4.51 -1.89 16.85
N LEU A 31 3.69 -2.92 16.96
CA LEU A 31 2.26 -2.81 17.16
C LEU A 31 1.97 -2.81 18.66
N GLU A 32 1.27 -1.76 19.09
CA GLU A 32 0.72 -1.67 20.43
C GLU A 32 -0.52 -2.58 20.49
N GLN A 33 -0.62 -3.38 21.56
CA GLN A 33 -1.76 -4.27 21.80
C GLN A 33 -2.93 -3.57 22.51
N GLU A 34 -2.83 -2.26 22.74
CA GLU A 34 -3.87 -1.49 23.40
C GLU A 34 -4.85 -0.87 22.38
N PHE A 35 -6.13 -0.85 22.73
CA PHE A 35 -7.13 -0.04 22.05
C PHE A 35 -7.04 1.40 22.57
N ASP A 36 -6.03 2.16 22.15
CA ASP A 36 -5.99 3.59 22.49
C ASP A 36 -6.97 4.40 21.59
N LEU A 37 -8.23 4.39 22.02
CA LEU A 37 -9.35 5.03 21.31
C LEU A 37 -9.38 6.54 21.45
N LEU A 38 -8.68 7.11 22.44
CA LEU A 38 -8.53 8.56 22.53
C LEU A 38 -7.79 9.07 21.30
N ASP A 39 -6.88 8.29 20.71
CA ASP A 39 -6.11 8.68 19.53
C ASP A 39 -6.85 8.43 18.20
N ILE A 40 -7.88 7.57 18.18
CA ILE A 40 -8.69 7.26 16.98
C ILE A 40 -9.63 8.43 16.60
N TYR A 41 -10.21 9.13 17.59
CA TYR A 41 -11.22 10.16 17.33
C TYR A 41 -10.73 11.60 17.51
N SER A 42 -9.54 11.82 18.10
CA SER A 42 -9.12 13.15 18.57
C SER A 42 -8.31 13.99 17.57
N LYS A 43 -7.77 13.41 16.48
CA LYS A 43 -6.99 14.15 15.47
C LYS A 43 -7.71 14.22 14.13
N SER A 44 -8.11 15.43 13.74
CA SER A 44 -8.76 15.74 12.46
C SER A 44 -7.91 15.40 11.24
N ASP A 45 -6.59 15.42 11.41
CA ASP A 45 -5.64 15.50 10.29
C ASP A 45 -5.40 14.13 9.62
N GLU A 46 -5.80 13.05 10.29
CA GLU A 46 -5.72 11.69 9.75
C GLU A 46 -6.99 11.27 9.00
N ILE A 47 -8.07 12.05 9.08
CA ILE A 47 -9.35 11.70 8.46
C ILE A 47 -9.38 12.29 7.04
N PHE A 48 -9.42 11.42 6.05
CA PHE A 48 -9.69 11.80 4.67
C PHE A 48 -11.03 11.20 4.22
N ASP A 49 -11.95 12.07 3.82
CA ASP A 49 -13.26 11.66 3.29
C ASP A 49 -14.06 10.74 4.23
N ASN A 50 -14.07 11.08 5.53
CA ASN A 50 -14.70 10.31 6.60
C ASN A 50 -14.12 8.91 6.81
N LYS A 51 -12.92 8.65 6.29
CA LYS A 51 -12.17 7.42 6.49
C LYS A 51 -10.81 7.72 7.10
N TYR A 52 -10.26 6.75 7.81
CA TYR A 52 -8.87 6.74 8.24
C TYR A 52 -8.26 5.36 7.94
N TYR A 53 -6.94 5.33 7.79
CA TYR A 53 -6.20 4.13 7.39
C TYR A 53 -5.35 3.61 8.56
N ARG A 54 -5.44 2.31 8.83
CA ARG A 54 -4.85 1.66 10.03
C ARG A 54 -4.36 0.26 9.76
N TYR A 55 -3.49 -0.19 10.65
CA TYR A 55 -3.24 -1.59 10.90
C TYR A 55 -4.28 -2.13 11.88
N LEU A 56 -5.09 -3.09 11.44
CA LEU A 56 -6.00 -3.83 12.30
C LEU A 56 -5.48 -5.24 12.50
N SER A 57 -5.12 -5.58 13.73
CA SER A 57 -4.72 -6.94 14.08
C SER A 57 -5.92 -7.70 14.63
N PHE A 58 -5.96 -8.98 14.31
CA PHE A 58 -7.03 -9.88 14.73
C PHE A 58 -6.46 -10.97 15.63
N LYS A 59 -7.28 -11.45 16.57
CA LYS A 59 -6.92 -12.62 17.41
C LYS A 59 -6.62 -13.85 16.54
N GLU A 60 -7.40 -14.01 15.48
CA GLU A 60 -7.26 -15.06 14.47
C GLU A 60 -7.59 -14.47 13.10
N ILE A 61 -7.05 -15.07 12.01
CA ILE A 61 -7.35 -14.62 10.65
C ILE A 61 -8.86 -14.72 10.40
N PRO A 62 -9.55 -13.62 10.06
CA PRO A 62 -10.99 -13.65 9.84
C PRO A 62 -11.34 -14.43 8.58
N ASP A 63 -12.30 -15.36 8.69
CA ASP A 63 -12.82 -16.07 7.53
C ASP A 63 -13.60 -15.15 6.57
N LEU A 64 -13.96 -15.66 5.39
CA LEU A 64 -14.64 -14.87 4.37
C LEU A 64 -15.96 -14.26 4.87
N SER A 65 -16.73 -15.00 5.68
CA SER A 65 -18.02 -14.55 6.20
C SER A 65 -17.86 -13.41 7.20
N THR A 66 -16.81 -13.49 8.01
CA THR A 66 -16.44 -12.49 9.01
C THR A 66 -15.92 -11.24 8.32
N ARG A 67 -15.08 -11.40 7.30
CA ARG A 67 -14.61 -10.28 6.46
C ARG A 67 -15.75 -9.54 5.79
N GLN A 68 -16.76 -10.24 5.28
CA GLN A 68 -17.96 -9.63 4.69
C GLN A 68 -18.74 -8.79 5.71
N LYS A 69 -19.03 -9.35 6.90
CA LYS A 69 -19.69 -8.62 7.99
C LYS A 69 -18.92 -7.37 8.40
N ILE A 70 -17.60 -7.49 8.56
CA ILE A 70 -16.72 -6.38 8.92
C ILE A 70 -16.72 -5.29 7.84
N ASN A 71 -16.76 -5.67 6.56
CA ASN A 71 -16.87 -4.75 5.44
C ASN A 71 -18.20 -3.97 5.47
N GLU A 72 -19.32 -4.65 5.72
CA GLU A 72 -20.64 -4.01 5.87
C GLU A 72 -20.70 -3.01 7.03
N LEU A 73 -19.89 -3.22 8.07
CA LEU A 73 -19.75 -2.30 9.21
C LEU A 73 -18.88 -1.07 8.88
N GLY A 74 -18.29 -1.02 7.69
CA GLY A 74 -17.47 0.11 7.22
C GLY A 74 -15.97 -0.05 7.45
N ILE A 75 -15.48 -1.28 7.60
CA ILE A 75 -14.05 -1.62 7.63
C ILE A 75 -13.68 -2.37 6.36
N VAL A 76 -13.02 -1.69 5.42
CA VAL A 76 -12.63 -2.28 4.14
C VAL A 76 -11.20 -2.79 4.24
N PHE A 77 -11.01 -4.08 3.98
CA PHE A 77 -9.68 -4.71 3.87
C PHE A 77 -8.97 -4.25 2.59
N ILE A 78 -7.74 -3.76 2.74
CA ILE A 78 -6.89 -3.33 1.61
C ILE A 78 -5.85 -4.40 1.33
N ASP A 79 -5.01 -4.71 2.32
CA ASP A 79 -3.94 -5.70 2.16
C ASP A 79 -3.63 -6.41 3.48
N TYR A 80 -3.03 -7.60 3.40
CA TYR A 80 -2.56 -8.37 4.54
C TYR A 80 -1.10 -8.04 4.86
N ILE A 81 -0.78 -7.96 6.14
CA ILE A 81 0.59 -7.92 6.65
C ILE A 81 0.78 -9.01 7.72
N PRO A 82 2.02 -9.35 8.08
CA PRO A 82 2.29 -10.40 9.06
C PRO A 82 1.52 -10.25 10.37
N ASP A 83 1.42 -11.37 11.09
CA ASP A 83 0.82 -11.45 12.43
C ASP A 83 -0.66 -11.06 12.47
N ASN A 84 -1.47 -11.72 11.62
CA ASN A 84 -2.94 -11.57 11.55
C ASN A 84 -3.40 -10.11 11.41
N THR A 85 -2.57 -9.28 10.78
CA THR A 85 -2.80 -7.84 10.69
C THR A 85 -3.12 -7.44 9.26
N TYR A 86 -3.98 -6.45 9.10
CA TYR A 86 -4.39 -5.96 7.80
C TYR A 86 -4.25 -4.45 7.74
N TYR A 87 -3.79 -3.96 6.59
CA TYR A 87 -4.09 -2.61 6.17
C TYR A 87 -5.58 -2.51 5.86
N VAL A 88 -6.26 -1.56 6.49
CA VAL A 88 -7.69 -1.34 6.29
C VAL A 88 -8.00 0.14 6.15
N SER A 89 -9.12 0.44 5.50
CA SER A 89 -9.80 1.72 5.66
C SER A 89 -10.96 1.54 6.64
N VAL A 90 -11.08 2.48 7.57
CA VAL A 90 -12.05 2.44 8.66
C VAL A 90 -12.94 3.66 8.59
N SER A 91 -14.25 3.46 8.59
CA SER A 91 -15.23 4.55 8.68
C SER A 91 -15.11 5.30 10.02
N LYS A 92 -15.18 6.63 9.97
CA LYS A 92 -15.15 7.51 11.16
C LYS A 92 -16.19 7.13 12.23
N ASN A 93 -17.32 6.55 11.82
CA ASN A 93 -18.48 6.35 12.70
C ASN A 93 -18.49 5.00 13.44
N LEU A 94 -17.41 4.22 13.36
CA LEU A 94 -17.31 2.94 14.07
C LEU A 94 -17.16 3.17 15.57
N THR A 95 -17.65 2.21 16.37
CA THR A 95 -17.52 2.19 17.83
C THR A 95 -16.57 1.09 18.27
N GLU A 96 -15.93 1.26 19.42
CA GLU A 96 -15.06 0.25 20.05
C GLU A 96 -15.75 -1.11 20.19
N SER A 97 -17.00 -1.11 20.63
CA SER A 97 -17.80 -2.32 20.79
C SER A 97 -17.91 -3.13 19.50
N VAL A 98 -18.01 -2.45 18.34
CA VAL A 98 -18.02 -3.11 17.04
C VAL A 98 -16.69 -3.78 16.76
N LEU A 99 -15.56 -3.14 17.09
CA LEU A 99 -14.23 -3.71 16.85
C LEU A 99 -14.01 -4.96 17.70
N ILE A 100 -14.23 -4.87 19.01
CA ILE A 100 -14.01 -5.97 19.95
C ILE A 100 -14.91 -7.17 19.63
N ASN A 101 -16.19 -6.93 19.32
CA ASN A 101 -17.15 -7.99 19.02
C ASN A 101 -16.83 -8.74 17.71
N ASN A 102 -16.01 -8.14 16.83
CA ASN A 102 -15.59 -8.75 15.56
C ASN A 102 -14.16 -9.31 15.61
N GLY A 103 -13.61 -9.56 16.80
CA GLY A 103 -12.35 -10.28 16.97
C GLY A 103 -11.09 -9.46 16.69
N ILE A 104 -11.21 -8.14 16.55
CA ILE A 104 -10.08 -7.22 16.42
C ILE A 104 -9.42 -7.10 17.79
N SER A 105 -8.09 -7.19 17.82
CA SER A 105 -7.28 -7.14 19.04
C SER A 105 -6.53 -5.82 19.21
N SER A 106 -6.22 -5.13 18.12
CA SER A 106 -5.51 -3.84 18.17
C SER A 106 -5.75 -3.01 16.91
N VAL A 107 -5.64 -1.69 17.07
CA VAL A 107 -5.76 -0.70 16.00
C VAL A 107 -4.56 0.23 16.07
N ASN A 108 -3.66 0.12 15.10
CA ASN A 108 -2.42 0.88 15.09
C ASN A 108 -2.38 1.87 13.91
N LYS A 109 -1.74 3.02 14.13
CA LYS A 109 -1.44 3.97 13.06
C LYS A 109 -0.41 3.37 12.12
N ILE A 110 -0.49 3.76 10.86
CA ILE A 110 0.54 3.42 9.88
C ILE A 110 1.67 4.43 10.06
N PRO A 111 2.89 4.01 10.45
CA PRO A 111 4.02 4.91 10.55
C PRO A 111 4.29 5.58 9.21
N TYR A 112 4.59 6.88 9.25
CA TYR A 112 4.86 7.66 8.05
C TYR A 112 5.97 7.07 7.18
N ASP A 113 7.04 6.59 7.82
CA ASP A 113 8.17 5.94 7.15
C ASP A 113 7.80 4.69 6.36
N GLN A 114 6.70 4.00 6.70
CA GLN A 114 6.24 2.81 5.97
C GLN A 114 5.62 3.14 4.61
N LYS A 115 5.31 4.42 4.35
CA LYS A 115 4.83 4.90 3.05
C LYS A 115 5.96 5.31 2.11
N LEU A 116 7.18 5.48 2.64
CA LEU A 116 8.32 5.97 1.88
C LEU A 116 9.15 4.79 1.39
N ASP A 117 9.38 4.75 0.08
CA ASP A 117 10.26 3.75 -0.50
C ASP A 117 11.71 3.98 -0.08
N TYR A 118 12.55 2.94 -0.14
CA TYR A 118 13.92 2.98 0.39
C TYR A 118 14.73 4.19 -0.11
N SER A 119 14.71 4.46 -1.42
CA SER A 119 15.40 5.61 -2.02
C SER A 119 14.89 6.95 -1.50
N VAL A 120 13.58 7.07 -1.29
CA VAL A 120 12.96 8.28 -0.76
C VAL A 120 13.34 8.49 0.70
N LYS A 121 13.21 7.43 1.52
CA LYS A 121 13.54 7.45 2.95
C LYS A 121 14.99 7.84 3.21
N ASN A 122 15.92 7.29 2.43
CA ASN A 122 17.35 7.56 2.56
C ASN A 122 17.83 8.78 1.76
N LYS A 123 16.93 9.44 1.02
CA LYS A 123 17.26 10.52 0.07
C LYS A 123 18.34 10.13 -0.94
N ASP A 124 18.37 8.85 -1.32
CA ASP A 124 19.28 8.28 -2.31
C ASP A 124 18.56 8.22 -3.66
N PHE A 125 18.61 9.36 -4.37
CA PHE A 125 17.86 9.56 -5.59
C PHE A 125 18.71 9.27 -6.84
N PRO A 126 18.21 8.47 -7.79
CA PRO A 126 18.88 8.28 -9.07
C PRO A 126 18.88 9.57 -9.90
N VAL A 127 19.95 9.76 -10.69
CA VAL A 127 20.22 10.99 -11.45
C VAL A 127 19.05 11.43 -12.34
N TRP A 128 18.35 10.50 -12.98
CA TRP A 128 17.23 10.83 -13.89
C TRP A 128 15.99 11.39 -13.18
N SER A 129 15.91 11.24 -11.87
CA SER A 129 14.79 11.75 -11.06
C SER A 129 15.02 13.15 -10.51
N ILE A 130 16.26 13.62 -10.52
CA ILE A 130 16.67 14.90 -9.92
C ILE A 130 16.58 16.02 -10.97
N ASP A 131 16.07 17.17 -10.55
CA ASP A 131 15.99 18.41 -11.34
C ASP A 131 16.36 19.60 -10.45
N GLY A 132 17.66 19.87 -10.34
CA GLY A 132 18.20 20.85 -9.38
C GLY A 132 17.96 20.41 -7.93
N ASP A 133 17.30 21.26 -7.14
CA ASP A 133 16.90 20.97 -5.75
C ASP A 133 15.57 20.19 -5.66
N LEU A 134 14.96 19.88 -6.81
CA LEU A 134 13.70 19.19 -6.92
C LEU A 134 13.92 17.72 -7.31
N VAL A 135 12.98 16.87 -6.91
CA VAL A 135 12.94 15.45 -7.29
C VAL A 135 11.56 15.11 -7.85
N LYS A 136 11.56 14.28 -8.89
CA LYS A 136 10.37 13.72 -9.50
C LYS A 136 10.02 12.40 -8.83
N ILE A 137 8.78 12.31 -8.36
CA ILE A 137 8.28 11.18 -7.59
C ILE A 137 6.90 10.76 -8.06
N VAL A 138 6.59 9.50 -7.78
CA VAL A 138 5.28 8.89 -7.95
C VAL A 138 4.66 8.76 -6.57
N VAL A 139 3.41 9.20 -6.45
CA VAL A 139 2.62 9.10 -5.24
C VAL A 139 1.41 8.23 -5.56
N ASP A 140 1.29 7.12 -4.85
CA ASP A 140 0.12 6.24 -4.92
C ASP A 140 -0.84 6.58 -3.79
N PHE A 141 -2.13 6.46 -4.07
CA PHE A 141 -3.19 6.58 -3.07
C PHE A 141 -3.68 5.20 -2.66
N TYR A 142 -4.29 5.11 -1.48
CA TYR A 142 -4.99 3.89 -1.09
C TYR A 142 -6.21 3.62 -1.98
N ASP A 143 -6.59 2.36 -2.09
CA ASP A 143 -7.82 1.98 -2.76
C ASP A 143 -9.05 2.61 -2.09
N GLY A 144 -10.00 3.04 -2.93
CA GLY A 144 -11.24 3.67 -2.47
C GLY A 144 -11.10 5.13 -1.99
N VAL A 145 -9.92 5.75 -2.18
CA VAL A 145 -9.71 7.20 -2.03
C VAL A 145 -10.46 7.96 -3.14
N ASN A 146 -11.07 9.09 -2.78
CA ASN A 146 -11.59 10.02 -3.76
C ASN A 146 -10.43 10.73 -4.49
N PHE A 147 -10.09 10.20 -5.68
CA PHE A 147 -8.94 10.64 -6.47
C PHE A 147 -8.93 12.15 -6.73
N GLU A 148 -10.03 12.73 -7.21
CA GLU A 148 -10.08 14.16 -7.57
C GLU A 148 -9.83 15.06 -6.36
N LYS A 149 -10.41 14.70 -5.21
CA LYS A 149 -10.21 15.42 -3.95
C LYS A 149 -8.78 15.31 -3.44
N ALA A 150 -8.17 14.12 -3.54
CA ALA A 150 -6.78 13.90 -3.17
C ALA A 150 -5.82 14.70 -4.06
N VAL A 151 -5.99 14.63 -5.38
CA VAL A 151 -5.19 15.43 -6.34
C VAL A 151 -5.35 16.92 -6.06
N SER A 152 -6.58 17.41 -5.86
CA SER A 152 -6.83 18.82 -5.54
C SER A 152 -6.04 19.30 -4.31
N LEU A 153 -6.01 18.50 -3.24
CA LEU A 153 -5.25 18.85 -2.02
C LEU A 153 -3.73 18.88 -2.25
N ILE A 154 -3.19 17.92 -3.01
CA ILE A 154 -1.75 17.84 -3.30
C ILE A 154 -1.33 18.99 -4.24
N SER A 155 -2.11 19.26 -5.30
CA SER A 155 -1.84 20.32 -6.28
C SER A 155 -1.81 21.72 -5.68
N ASN A 156 -2.43 21.94 -4.51
CA ASN A 156 -2.36 23.22 -3.80
C ASN A 156 -0.97 23.51 -3.22
N LYS A 157 -0.13 22.48 -3.01
CA LYS A 157 1.20 22.62 -2.41
C LYS A 157 2.35 22.21 -3.33
N TYR A 158 2.09 21.36 -4.31
CA TYR A 158 3.11 20.72 -5.13
C TYR A 158 2.76 20.77 -6.62
N ASN A 159 3.78 20.70 -7.47
CA ASN A 159 3.59 20.67 -8.91
C ASN A 159 3.22 19.24 -9.36
N VAL A 160 1.93 18.99 -9.59
CA VAL A 160 1.43 17.73 -10.19
C VAL A 160 1.46 17.86 -11.70
N TYR A 161 2.39 17.18 -12.37
CA TYR A 161 2.57 17.29 -13.82
C TYR A 161 1.92 16.15 -14.61
N PHE A 162 1.59 15.04 -13.96
CA PHE A 162 0.85 13.94 -14.57
C PHE A 162 0.03 13.20 -13.52
N ASN A 163 -1.11 12.64 -13.92
CA ASN A 163 -1.97 11.86 -13.05
C ASN A 163 -2.56 10.67 -13.82
N ASN A 164 -2.79 9.57 -13.11
CA ASN A 164 -3.46 8.40 -13.66
C ASN A 164 -4.50 7.89 -12.66
N LYS A 165 -5.75 8.28 -12.91
CA LYS A 165 -6.89 7.91 -12.08
C LYS A 165 -7.16 6.40 -12.05
N HIS A 166 -6.90 5.70 -13.15
CA HIS A 166 -7.14 4.26 -13.22
C HIS A 166 -6.24 3.49 -12.25
N TYR A 167 -5.00 3.94 -12.08
CA TYR A 167 -4.05 3.36 -11.13
C TYR A 167 -3.93 4.15 -9.81
N SER A 168 -4.86 5.06 -9.52
CA SER A 168 -4.88 5.87 -8.29
C SER A 168 -3.54 6.52 -7.93
N LYS A 169 -2.80 7.02 -8.93
CA LYS A 169 -1.47 7.60 -8.72
C LYS A 169 -1.27 8.94 -9.42
N ILE A 170 -0.35 9.73 -8.89
CA ILE A 170 0.07 11.01 -9.45
C ILE A 170 1.59 11.10 -9.51
N PHE A 171 2.07 11.97 -10.40
CA PHE A 171 3.47 12.26 -10.57
C PHE A 171 3.69 13.72 -10.25
N ILE A 172 4.60 13.98 -9.32
CA ILE A 172 4.82 15.31 -8.78
C ILE A 172 6.29 15.66 -8.77
N GLN A 173 6.56 16.96 -8.78
CA GLN A 173 7.89 17.52 -8.56
C GLN A 173 7.88 18.27 -7.22
N ILE A 174 8.82 17.93 -6.34
CA ILE A 174 8.88 18.43 -4.96
C ILE A 174 10.32 18.75 -4.55
N ASP A 175 10.50 19.71 -3.65
CA ASP A 175 11.79 19.96 -3.00
C ASP A 175 12.23 18.75 -2.17
N ILE A 176 13.49 18.34 -2.33
CA ILE A 176 14.06 17.18 -1.63
C ILE A 176 13.91 17.28 -0.10
N ASN A 177 13.90 18.48 0.46
CA ASN A 177 13.75 18.71 1.90
C ASN A 177 12.32 18.56 2.39
N ARG A 178 11.34 18.60 1.49
CA ARG A 178 9.90 18.56 1.80
C ARG A 178 9.25 17.21 1.52
N ILE A 179 9.99 16.24 1.00
CA ILE A 179 9.45 14.95 0.56
C ILE A 179 8.73 14.18 1.68
N ASN A 180 9.21 14.29 2.92
CA ASN A 180 8.61 13.61 4.07
C ASN A 180 7.20 14.15 4.38
N GLU A 181 6.87 15.40 4.01
CA GLU A 181 5.52 15.97 4.18
C GLU A 181 4.46 15.14 3.44
N LEU A 182 4.82 14.38 2.42
CA LEU A 182 3.89 13.53 1.67
C LEU A 182 3.41 12.33 2.50
N SER A 183 4.28 11.78 3.35
CA SER A 183 3.91 10.64 4.19
C SER A 183 2.86 11.00 5.26
N GLU A 184 2.74 12.29 5.60
CA GLU A 184 1.76 12.80 6.56
C GLU A 184 0.32 12.72 6.04
N TYR A 185 0.12 12.76 4.72
CA TYR A 185 -1.22 12.65 4.14
C TYR A 185 -1.80 11.25 4.38
N SER A 186 -2.95 11.18 5.02
CA SER A 186 -3.57 9.91 5.39
C SER A 186 -4.04 9.06 4.22
N PHE A 187 -4.31 9.67 3.06
CA PHE A 187 -4.77 8.99 1.85
C PHE A 187 -3.63 8.49 0.94
N ILE A 188 -2.37 8.85 1.22
CA ILE A 188 -1.20 8.38 0.48
C ILE A 188 -0.80 6.99 0.99
N SER A 189 -0.67 6.04 0.07
CA SER A 189 -0.24 4.67 0.34
C SER A 189 1.25 4.48 0.14
N SER A 190 1.82 5.13 -0.87
CA SER A 190 3.23 4.97 -1.23
C SER A 190 3.81 6.24 -1.87
N VAL A 191 5.09 6.50 -1.64
CA VAL A 191 5.88 7.57 -2.25
C VAL A 191 7.18 6.96 -2.77
N GLN A 192 7.33 6.95 -4.10
CA GLN A 192 8.43 6.32 -4.81
C GLN A 192 9.11 7.30 -5.76
N VAL A 193 10.34 7.01 -6.15
CA VAL A 193 11.00 7.75 -7.23
C VAL A 193 10.40 7.37 -8.58
N ILE A 194 10.38 8.29 -9.55
CA ILE A 194 9.95 7.93 -10.90
C ILE A 194 10.80 6.79 -11.48
N PRO A 195 10.16 5.87 -12.22
CA PRO A 195 10.92 4.87 -12.96
C PRO A 195 11.81 5.55 -14.01
N PRO A 196 12.94 4.92 -14.38
CA PRO A 196 13.75 5.41 -15.49
C PRO A 196 12.93 5.42 -16.79
N THR A 197 13.37 6.22 -17.76
CA THR A 197 12.80 6.17 -19.10
C THR A 197 12.88 4.74 -19.65
N PRO A 198 11.77 4.16 -20.14
CA PRO A 198 11.77 2.82 -20.75
C PRO A 198 12.81 2.73 -21.87
N LYS A 199 13.49 1.59 -21.96
CA LYS A 199 14.45 1.31 -23.02
C LYS A 199 14.06 0.00 -23.72
N PRO A 200 14.18 -0.11 -25.04
CA PRO A 200 13.97 -1.38 -25.75
C PRO A 200 14.94 -2.45 -25.23
N GLU A 201 14.42 -3.61 -24.83
CA GLU A 201 15.23 -4.73 -24.30
C GLU A 201 15.28 -5.95 -25.24
N ASN A 202 14.95 -5.79 -26.53
CA ASN A 202 14.84 -6.93 -27.44
C ASN A 202 16.04 -7.05 -28.39
N TYR A 203 16.88 -8.06 -28.15
CA TYR A 203 17.80 -8.62 -29.13
C TYR A 203 17.48 -10.12 -29.30
N THR A 204 16.52 -10.43 -30.17
CA THR A 204 16.21 -11.76 -30.73
C THR A 204 15.60 -12.83 -29.81
N ALA A 205 14.27 -12.78 -29.60
CA ALA A 205 13.52 -13.74 -28.78
C ALA A 205 13.04 -15.04 -29.49
N ARG A 206 12.97 -15.07 -30.83
CA ARG A 206 12.28 -16.20 -31.53
C ARG A 206 12.94 -17.57 -31.36
N THR A 207 14.26 -17.64 -31.20
CA THR A 207 14.97 -18.93 -31.10
C THR A 207 15.00 -19.48 -29.66
N LEU A 208 14.87 -18.63 -28.64
CA LEU A 208 15.06 -18.99 -27.23
C LEU A 208 13.87 -19.74 -26.62
N HIS A 209 12.64 -19.46 -27.05
CA HIS A 209 11.43 -19.96 -26.38
C HIS A 209 10.99 -21.38 -26.78
N ARG A 210 11.71 -22.07 -27.68
CA ARG A 210 11.44 -23.46 -28.11
C ARG A 210 9.96 -23.76 -28.45
N ALA A 211 9.21 -22.75 -28.88
CA ALA A 211 7.77 -22.85 -29.18
C ALA A 211 7.45 -23.59 -30.49
N ASN A 212 8.45 -24.23 -31.12
CA ASN A 212 8.31 -24.93 -32.38
C ASN A 212 7.30 -26.09 -32.31
N THR A 213 7.04 -26.65 -31.12
CA THR A 213 6.07 -27.75 -30.91
C THR A 213 4.61 -27.27 -30.91
N LEU A 214 4.36 -25.97 -30.79
CA LEU A 214 3.03 -25.35 -30.93
C LEU A 214 2.69 -25.06 -32.40
N ASN A 215 3.62 -25.33 -33.33
CA ASN A 215 3.36 -25.15 -34.75
C ASN A 215 2.33 -26.20 -35.22
N PRO A 216 1.15 -25.76 -35.70
CA PRO A 216 0.09 -26.67 -36.14
C PRO A 216 0.53 -27.55 -37.32
N ASN A 217 1.55 -27.14 -38.08
CA ASN A 217 2.12 -27.94 -39.18
C ASN A 217 3.03 -29.10 -38.72
N ILE A 218 3.37 -29.19 -37.44
CA ILE A 218 4.24 -30.23 -36.87
C ILE A 218 3.43 -31.22 -35.99
N ASN A 219 2.26 -30.83 -35.51
CA ASN A 219 1.47 -31.62 -34.58
C ASN A 219 0.49 -32.56 -35.34
N ILE A 220 0.86 -33.84 -35.47
CA ILE A 220 0.14 -34.84 -36.27
C ILE A 220 -1.07 -35.46 -35.51
N SER A 221 -1.30 -35.14 -34.22
CA SER A 221 -2.33 -35.81 -33.41
C SER A 221 -3.08 -34.93 -32.38
N GLY A 222 -3.00 -33.60 -32.46
CA GLY A 222 -3.61 -32.70 -31.47
C GLY A 222 -4.53 -31.64 -32.06
N SER A 223 -5.42 -31.07 -31.24
CA SER A 223 -6.28 -29.94 -31.59
C SER A 223 -5.47 -28.78 -32.15
N VAL A 224 -5.87 -28.25 -33.31
CA VAL A 224 -5.28 -27.04 -33.90
C VAL A 224 -5.67 -25.86 -33.02
N LEU A 225 -4.67 -25.17 -32.44
CA LEU A 225 -4.89 -23.93 -31.70
C LEU A 225 -4.77 -22.78 -32.70
N ASP A 226 -5.90 -22.22 -33.13
CA ASP A 226 -5.99 -21.11 -34.09
C ASP A 226 -6.18 -19.74 -33.42
N GLY A 227 -6.39 -19.72 -32.11
CA GLY A 227 -6.60 -18.50 -31.34
C GLY A 227 -8.01 -17.93 -31.44
N GLU A 228 -8.98 -18.67 -31.98
CA GLU A 228 -10.38 -18.23 -32.00
C GLU A 228 -10.87 -17.93 -30.57
N GLY A 229 -11.49 -16.76 -30.38
CA GLY A 229 -11.96 -16.29 -29.08
C GLY A 229 -10.88 -15.72 -28.15
N ILE A 230 -9.61 -15.65 -28.58
CA ILE A 230 -8.52 -15.04 -27.82
C ILE A 230 -8.26 -13.61 -28.31
N SER A 231 -8.27 -12.64 -27.39
CA SER A 231 -7.81 -11.28 -27.65
C SER A 231 -6.44 -11.07 -27.01
N ILE A 232 -5.45 -10.68 -27.80
CA ILE A 232 -4.09 -10.40 -27.33
C ILE A 232 -3.87 -8.89 -27.36
N MET A 233 -3.61 -8.30 -26.19
CA MET A 233 -3.12 -6.94 -26.08
C MET A 233 -1.58 -6.98 -26.03
N MET A 234 -0.94 -6.30 -26.97
CA MET A 234 0.51 -6.08 -26.94
C MET A 234 0.78 -4.62 -26.60
N GLN A 235 1.38 -4.39 -25.43
CA GLN A 235 1.85 -3.07 -25.03
C GLN A 235 3.33 -2.97 -25.41
N ASP A 236 3.61 -2.39 -26.59
CA ASP A 236 4.95 -2.10 -27.08
C ASP A 236 5.12 -0.58 -27.32
N ASP A 237 6.28 -0.17 -27.82
CA ASP A 237 6.68 1.22 -28.05
C ASP A 237 5.87 1.98 -29.13
N GLY A 238 4.84 1.37 -29.71
CA GLY A 238 3.89 2.04 -30.59
C GLY A 238 2.88 1.13 -31.27
N GLU A 239 2.05 1.75 -32.13
CA GLU A 239 1.23 1.01 -33.07
C GLU A 239 2.14 0.28 -34.05
N ILE A 240 2.05 -1.05 -34.07
CA ILE A 240 2.67 -1.81 -35.14
C ILE A 240 1.85 -1.50 -36.38
N GLY A 241 2.50 -0.81 -37.33
CA GLY A 241 1.87 -0.40 -38.59
C GLY A 241 1.26 -1.57 -39.36
N PRO A 242 0.58 -1.31 -40.50
CA PRO A 242 -0.12 -2.33 -41.25
C PRO A 242 0.81 -3.51 -41.56
N HIS A 243 0.55 -4.64 -40.92
CA HIS A 243 1.35 -5.86 -41.06
C HIS A 243 0.42 -7.01 -41.45
N ILE A 244 0.87 -7.85 -42.39
CA ILE A 244 0.08 -8.97 -42.93
C ILE A 244 -0.30 -9.98 -41.83
N ASP A 245 0.54 -10.08 -40.79
CA ASP A 245 0.28 -10.93 -39.60
C ASP A 245 -0.95 -10.50 -38.77
N TYR A 246 -1.55 -9.33 -39.02
CA TYR A 246 -2.83 -8.92 -38.42
C TYR A 246 -4.06 -9.35 -39.22
N GLN A 247 -3.89 -9.91 -40.42
CA GLN A 247 -5.02 -10.21 -41.31
C GLN A 247 -5.63 -11.59 -41.10
N GLY A 248 -5.00 -12.47 -40.31
CA GLY A 248 -5.51 -13.81 -39.99
C GLY A 248 -5.48 -14.78 -41.16
#